data_AF-A0A973PQS0-F1
#
_entry.id   AF-A0A973PQS0-F1
#
_cell.length_a   1.000
_cell.length_b   1.000
_cell.length_c   1.000
_cell.angle_alpha   90.00
_cell.angle_beta   90.00
_cell.angle_gamma   90.00
#
_symmetry.space_group_name_H-M   'P 1'
#
loop_
_entity.id
_entity.type
_entity.pdbx_description
1 polymer ?
#
loop_
_entity_poly.entity_id
_entity_poly.type
_entity_poly.pdbx_seq_one_letter_code
_entity_poly.pdbx_strand_id
1 'polypeptide(L)'
;MPPLRLTIPLAAVAVAAVAAGAWFLTRTTTLRPASYAYEPTSALYTPIDTRTKDAAPLTTAEIFKDPAIGGLQRGATEELTDCDEALSGVEATGCTQALRGTYTSPQVTGEFVIFNLADARAADALVAAMRTSGFVRQATPFDATRSRAQARALGHFVTVTWVGATQQGGNTPDLIPPLVALDSLGHTLQSRVISAT
;
A
#
# COMPACT_ATOMS: atom_id res chain seq x y z
N MET A 1 -50.46 -38.79 -1.61
CA MET A 1 -49.30 -37.89 -1.45
C MET A 1 -49.08 -37.14 -2.77
N PRO A 2 -49.53 -35.89 -2.90
CA PRO A 2 -49.30 -35.10 -4.11
C PRO A 2 -47.88 -34.51 -4.10
N PRO A 3 -47.18 -34.46 -5.25
CA PRO A 3 -45.85 -33.88 -5.33
C PRO A 3 -45.93 -32.35 -5.32
N LEU A 4 -45.21 -31.71 -4.38
CA LEU A 4 -45.08 -30.26 -4.30
C LEU A 4 -44.26 -29.78 -5.51
N ARG A 5 -44.93 -29.19 -6.52
CA ARG A 5 -44.26 -28.56 -7.66
C ARG A 5 -43.77 -27.19 -7.24
N LEU A 6 -42.46 -27.05 -7.06
CA LEU A 6 -41.79 -25.78 -6.77
C LEU A 6 -41.77 -24.93 -8.05
N THR A 7 -42.78 -24.08 -8.24
CA THR A 7 -42.78 -23.08 -9.32
C THR A 7 -41.92 -21.91 -8.88
N ILE A 8 -40.64 -21.90 -9.26
CA ILE A 8 -39.80 -20.72 -9.10
C ILE A 8 -40.23 -19.71 -10.17
N PRO A 9 -40.73 -18.52 -9.81
CA PRO A 9 -41.14 -17.53 -10.79
C PRO A 9 -39.91 -17.07 -11.59
N LEU A 10 -40.03 -17.02 -12.92
CA LEU A 10 -38.97 -16.61 -13.84
C LEU A 10 -38.31 -15.27 -13.45
N ALA A 11 -39.10 -14.38 -12.84
CA ALA A 11 -38.65 -13.10 -12.31
C ALA A 11 -37.60 -13.23 -11.18
N ALA A 12 -37.72 -14.22 -10.30
CA ALA A 12 -36.74 -14.44 -9.22
C ALA A 12 -35.39 -14.92 -9.76
N VAL A 13 -35.40 -15.74 -10.82
CA VAL A 13 -34.18 -16.19 -11.50
C VAL A 13 -33.50 -15.02 -12.22
N ALA A 14 -34.27 -14.16 -12.88
CA ALA A 14 -33.75 -12.99 -13.57
C ALA A 14 -33.11 -11.98 -12.59
N VAL A 15 -33.75 -11.70 -11.45
CA VAL A 15 -33.20 -10.80 -10.42
C VAL A 15 -31.92 -11.38 -9.81
N ALA A 16 -31.89 -12.68 -9.50
CA ALA A 16 -30.69 -13.34 -9.00
C ALA A 16 -29.54 -13.32 -10.02
N ALA A 17 -29.81 -13.50 -11.31
CA ALA A 17 -28.82 -13.45 -12.37
C ALA A 17 -28.25 -12.03 -12.58
N VAL A 18 -29.09 -11.00 -12.50
CA VAL A 18 -28.65 -9.59 -12.57
C VAL A 18 -27.81 -9.21 -11.34
N ALA A 19 -28.22 -9.64 -10.14
CA ALA A 19 -27.46 -9.41 -8.92
C ALA A 19 -26.10 -10.15 -8.94
N ALA A 20 -26.07 -11.40 -9.41
CA ALA A 20 -24.83 -12.16 -9.58
C ALA A 20 -23.93 -11.56 -10.67
N GLY A 21 -24.50 -11.11 -11.78
CA GLY A 21 -23.78 -10.43 -12.85
C GLY A 21 -23.19 -9.10 -12.39
N ALA A 22 -23.96 -8.29 -11.67
CA ALA A 22 -23.48 -7.05 -11.06
C ALA A 22 -22.35 -7.32 -10.05
N TRP A 23 -22.49 -8.35 -9.21
CA TRP A 23 -21.47 -8.71 -8.22
C TRP A 23 -20.17 -9.21 -8.84
N PHE A 24 -20.24 -9.94 -9.96
CA PHE A 24 -19.06 -10.34 -10.74
C PHE A 24 -18.39 -9.15 -11.43
N LEU A 25 -19.16 -8.18 -11.92
CA LEU A 25 -18.64 -6.96 -12.54
C LEU A 25 -18.00 -5.99 -11.52
N THR A 26 -18.40 -6.06 -10.24
CA THR A 26 -17.82 -5.25 -9.17
C THR A 26 -16.62 -5.89 -8.46
N ARG A 27 -16.15 -7.07 -8.89
CA ARG A 27 -14.87 -7.59 -8.39
C ARG A 27 -13.74 -6.74 -8.96
N THR A 28 -13.42 -5.64 -8.29
CA THR A 28 -12.17 -4.93 -8.48
C THR A 28 -11.04 -5.91 -8.13
N THR A 29 -10.37 -6.45 -9.13
CA THR A 29 -9.14 -7.19 -8.92
C THR A 29 -8.14 -6.22 -8.31
N THR A 30 -7.86 -6.39 -7.02
CA THR A 30 -6.85 -5.61 -6.32
C THR A 30 -5.52 -5.82 -7.05
N LEU A 31 -4.95 -4.74 -7.58
CA LEU A 31 -3.64 -4.79 -8.21
C LEU A 31 -2.60 -5.18 -7.16
N ARG A 32 -1.68 -6.06 -7.54
CA ARG A 32 -0.64 -6.58 -6.65
C ARG A 32 0.71 -6.50 -7.32
N PRO A 33 1.78 -6.33 -6.55
CA PRO A 33 3.12 -6.41 -7.07
C PRO A 33 3.42 -7.83 -7.56
N ALA A 34 4.21 -7.96 -8.62
CA ALA A 34 4.66 -9.27 -9.10
C ALA A 34 5.61 -9.95 -8.11
N SER A 35 6.34 -9.17 -7.33
CA SER A 35 7.14 -9.64 -6.19
C SER A 35 6.98 -8.72 -4.99
N TYR A 36 6.80 -9.31 -3.82
CA TYR A 36 6.61 -8.60 -2.56
C TYR A 36 7.53 -9.15 -1.50
N ALA A 37 8.30 -8.27 -0.88
CA ALA A 37 9.06 -8.56 0.34
C ALA A 37 8.48 -7.74 1.50
N TYR A 38 8.50 -8.29 2.70
CA TYR A 38 8.13 -7.53 3.88
C TYR A 38 9.02 -7.82 5.08
N GLU A 39 9.18 -6.81 5.93
CA GLU A 39 9.95 -6.88 7.16
C GLU A 39 9.05 -6.46 8.34
N PRO A 40 8.85 -7.33 9.35
CA PRO A 40 8.22 -6.90 10.59
C PRO A 40 9.16 -6.00 11.40
N THR A 41 8.60 -5.35 12.42
CA THR A 41 9.33 -4.48 13.32
C THR A 41 10.46 -5.22 14.02
N SER A 42 11.52 -4.49 14.35
CA SER A 42 12.65 -5.00 15.13
C SER A 42 12.81 -4.22 16.42
N ALA A 43 13.57 -4.77 17.36
CA ALA A 43 13.82 -4.13 18.65
C ALA A 43 14.45 -2.73 18.53
N LEU A 44 15.09 -2.41 17.39
CA LEU A 44 15.63 -1.08 17.08
C LEU A 44 14.55 0.02 17.16
N TYR A 45 13.31 -0.29 16.83
CA TYR A 45 12.21 0.67 16.76
C TYR A 45 11.35 0.71 18.04
N THR A 46 11.77 0.03 19.12
CA THR A 46 11.07 0.07 20.42
C THR A 46 10.81 1.49 20.96
N PRO A 47 11.73 2.46 20.79
CA PRO A 47 11.48 3.83 21.25
C PRO A 47 10.29 4.52 20.56
N ILE A 48 9.89 4.05 19.37
CA ILE A 48 8.77 4.59 18.59
C ILE A 48 7.71 3.52 18.29
N ASP A 49 7.56 2.52 19.16
CA ASP A 49 6.64 1.39 18.95
C ASP A 49 5.15 1.77 19.07
N THR A 50 4.84 2.96 19.58
CA THR A 50 3.49 3.44 19.87
C THR A 50 3.43 4.94 19.63
N ARG A 51 2.28 5.45 19.20
CA ARG A 51 2.05 6.90 19.03
C ARG A 51 2.19 7.71 20.32
N THR A 52 2.02 7.07 21.47
CA THR A 52 2.23 7.75 22.76
C THR A 52 3.71 8.04 23.01
N LYS A 53 4.62 7.18 22.54
CA LYS A 53 6.07 7.41 22.64
C LYS A 53 6.60 8.31 21.52
N ASP A 54 5.95 8.32 20.36
CA ASP A 54 6.24 9.24 19.26
C ASP A 54 4.95 9.87 18.73
N ALA A 55 4.60 11.03 19.30
CA ALA A 55 3.35 11.73 19.01
C ALA A 55 3.50 12.77 17.89
N ALA A 56 4.71 12.99 17.36
CA ALA A 56 4.92 13.99 16.33
C ALA A 56 4.21 13.57 15.03
N PRO A 57 3.38 14.43 14.42
CA PRO A 57 2.72 14.09 13.17
C PRO A 57 3.76 13.88 12.05
N LEU A 58 3.45 13.03 11.07
CA LEU A 58 4.24 12.98 9.85
C LEU A 58 3.84 14.17 8.97
N THR A 59 4.80 14.73 8.23
CA THR A 59 4.50 15.77 7.25
C THR A 59 5.05 15.43 5.88
N THR A 60 4.34 15.84 4.83
CA THR A 60 4.80 15.66 3.45
C THR A 60 6.14 16.35 3.18
N ALA A 61 6.39 17.50 3.82
CA ALA A 61 7.66 18.23 3.70
C ALA A 61 8.85 17.48 4.35
N GLU A 62 8.61 16.73 5.41
CA GLU A 62 9.62 15.92 6.10
C GLU A 62 9.97 14.66 5.29
N ILE A 63 8.96 13.94 4.80
CA ILE A 63 9.16 12.68 4.09
C ILE A 63 9.59 12.91 2.64
N PHE A 64 8.90 13.79 1.92
CA PHE A 64 9.10 14.01 0.49
C PHE A 64 9.86 15.31 0.24
N LYS A 65 11.01 15.51 0.90
CA LYS A 65 11.82 16.73 0.75
C LYS A 65 12.48 16.82 -0.63
N ASP A 66 13.01 15.71 -1.13
CA ASP A 66 13.85 15.70 -2.33
C ASP A 66 12.99 15.66 -3.61
N PRO A 67 13.19 16.56 -4.57
CA PRO A 67 12.40 16.60 -5.82
C PRO A 67 12.77 15.45 -6.77
N ALA A 68 13.87 14.75 -6.51
CA ALA A 68 14.30 13.60 -7.26
C ALA A 68 15.07 12.62 -6.36
N ILE A 69 14.95 11.33 -6.64
CA ILE A 69 15.64 10.27 -5.89
C ILE A 69 15.92 9.09 -6.82
N GLY A 70 17.16 8.58 -6.83
CA GLY A 70 17.54 7.44 -7.68
C GLY A 70 17.30 7.63 -9.18
N GLY A 71 17.28 8.88 -9.68
CA GLY A 71 16.95 9.18 -11.08
C GLY A 71 15.45 9.27 -11.39
N LEU A 72 14.56 9.07 -10.41
CA LEU A 72 13.13 9.34 -10.53
C LEU A 72 12.82 10.77 -10.09
N GLN A 73 11.93 11.45 -10.80
CA GLN A 73 11.42 12.76 -10.43
C GLN A 73 10.16 12.61 -9.60
N ARG A 74 10.04 13.40 -8.53
CA ARG A 74 8.87 13.44 -7.66
C ARG A 74 7.67 14.02 -8.43
N GLY A 75 6.56 13.31 -8.37
CA GLY A 75 5.25 13.75 -8.85
C GLY A 75 4.41 14.32 -7.71
N ALA A 76 3.14 13.90 -7.67
CA ALA A 76 2.22 14.29 -6.61
C ALA A 76 2.63 13.71 -5.25
N THR A 77 2.42 14.52 -4.21
CA THR A 77 2.47 14.11 -2.81
C THR A 77 1.17 14.49 -2.14
N GLU A 78 0.72 13.68 -1.20
CA GLU A 78 -0.54 13.91 -0.49
C GLU A 78 -0.50 13.35 0.92
N GLU A 79 -1.41 13.87 1.74
CA GLU A 79 -1.71 13.41 3.08
C GLU A 79 -3.15 12.93 3.12
N LEU A 80 -3.35 11.72 3.65
CA LEU A 80 -4.63 11.05 3.74
C LEU A 80 -4.96 10.86 5.22
N THR A 81 -6.08 11.41 5.65
CA THR A 81 -6.61 11.21 7.01
C THR A 81 -7.46 9.94 7.10
N ASP A 82 -8.03 9.50 5.98
CA ASP A 82 -8.59 8.16 5.81
C ASP A 82 -7.56 7.26 5.12
N CYS A 83 -6.93 6.39 5.91
CA CYS A 83 -5.86 5.51 5.40
C CYS A 83 -6.36 4.46 4.41
N ASP A 84 -7.66 4.14 4.41
CA ASP A 84 -8.22 3.15 3.49
C ASP A 84 -8.30 3.70 2.05
N GLU A 85 -8.21 5.02 1.86
CA GLU A 85 -8.02 5.64 0.54
C GLU A 85 -6.68 5.26 -0.10
N ALA A 86 -5.68 4.85 0.70
CA ALA A 86 -4.41 4.33 0.21
C ALA A 86 -4.43 2.83 -0.06
N LEU A 87 -5.49 2.10 0.32
CA LEU A 87 -5.50 0.64 0.36
C LEU A 87 -6.66 0.03 -0.43
N SER A 88 -6.43 -1.15 -1.00
CA SER A 88 -7.46 -1.95 -1.66
C SER A 88 -7.39 -3.38 -1.14
N GLY A 89 -8.49 -3.89 -0.59
CA GLY A 89 -8.61 -5.27 -0.10
C GLY A 89 -7.88 -5.59 1.21
N VAL A 90 -7.28 -4.59 1.86
CA VAL A 90 -6.64 -4.70 3.18
C VAL A 90 -6.97 -3.43 3.98
N GLU A 91 -7.07 -3.56 5.29
CA GLU A 91 -7.39 -2.47 6.21
C GLU A 91 -6.18 -2.12 7.08
N ALA A 92 -5.99 -0.84 7.35
CA ALA A 92 -4.98 -0.34 8.28
C ALA A 92 -5.62 -0.01 9.63
N THR A 93 -5.96 -1.04 10.41
CA THR A 93 -6.66 -0.87 11.70
C THR A 93 -5.94 0.10 12.63
N GLY A 94 -6.64 1.14 13.08
CA GLY A 94 -6.12 2.14 14.00
C GLY A 94 -5.16 3.15 13.35
N CYS A 95 -5.07 3.17 12.01
CA CYS A 95 -4.36 4.20 11.27
C CYS A 95 -5.05 5.55 11.42
N THR A 96 -4.25 6.61 11.54
CA THR A 96 -4.77 7.99 11.60
C THR A 96 -4.20 8.92 10.56
N GLN A 97 -3.18 8.48 9.84
CA GLN A 97 -2.55 9.28 8.81
C GLN A 97 -1.81 8.34 7.85
N ALA A 98 -1.92 8.60 6.55
CA ALA A 98 -1.03 8.04 5.56
C ALA A 98 -0.47 9.18 4.69
N LEU A 99 0.81 9.12 4.36
CA LEU A 99 1.41 10.02 3.37
C LEU A 99 1.79 9.22 2.14
N ARG A 100 1.49 9.74 0.96
CA ARG A 100 1.79 9.10 -0.32
C ARG A 100 2.55 10.06 -1.22
N GLY A 101 3.56 9.53 -1.91
CA GLY A 101 4.37 10.27 -2.87
C GLY A 101 4.64 9.40 -4.10
N THR A 102 4.58 10.00 -5.28
CA THR A 102 4.82 9.33 -6.56
C THR A 102 6.14 9.78 -7.17
N TYR A 103 6.81 8.90 -7.89
CA TYR A 103 8.12 9.14 -8.48
C TYR A 103 8.22 8.47 -9.85
N THR A 104 8.63 9.21 -10.87
CA THR A 104 8.61 8.72 -12.26
C THR A 104 9.90 9.00 -13.01
N SER A 105 10.25 8.07 -13.89
CA SER A 105 11.21 8.21 -14.98
C SER A 105 10.56 7.69 -16.27
N PRO A 106 11.22 7.81 -17.44
CA PRO A 106 10.68 7.28 -18.69
C PRO A 106 10.39 5.76 -18.66
N GLN A 107 11.13 4.99 -17.84
CA GLN A 107 11.03 3.53 -17.81
C GLN A 107 10.35 2.98 -16.55
N VAL A 108 10.45 3.69 -15.43
CA VAL A 108 9.98 3.24 -14.12
C VAL A 108 9.09 4.28 -13.48
N THR A 109 7.96 3.82 -12.95
CA THR A 109 7.11 4.59 -12.05
C THR A 109 7.10 3.88 -10.71
N GLY A 110 7.11 4.65 -9.63
CA GLY A 110 6.98 4.12 -8.30
C GLY A 110 6.22 5.06 -7.38
N GLU A 111 5.84 4.50 -6.25
CA GLU A 111 5.21 5.21 -5.15
C GLU A 111 5.80 4.76 -3.83
N PHE A 112 5.77 5.69 -2.88
CA PHE A 112 6.09 5.46 -1.49
C PHE A 112 4.89 5.86 -0.66
N VAL A 113 4.46 4.97 0.23
CA VAL A 113 3.37 5.21 1.18
C VAL A 113 3.89 4.95 2.59
N ILE A 114 3.61 5.85 3.53
CA ILE A 114 3.88 5.65 4.95
C ILE A 114 2.58 5.78 5.74
N PHE A 115 2.30 4.81 6.60
CA PHE A 115 1.12 4.75 7.47
C PHE A 115 1.53 4.99 8.92
N ASN A 116 0.75 5.80 9.63
CA ASN A 116 0.85 6.04 11.06
C ASN A 116 -0.23 5.24 11.79
N LEU A 117 0.16 4.13 12.43
CA LEU A 117 -0.75 3.17 13.09
C LEU A 117 -0.75 3.36 14.61
N ALA A 118 -1.63 2.65 15.30
CA ALA A 118 -1.71 2.72 16.75
C ALA A 118 -0.40 2.28 17.45
N ASP A 119 0.16 1.15 17.00
CA ASP A 119 1.32 0.50 17.58
C ASP A 119 2.04 -0.43 16.59
N ALA A 120 3.18 -0.97 17.01
CA ALA A 120 3.99 -1.86 16.21
C ALA A 120 3.32 -3.21 15.88
N ARG A 121 2.38 -3.68 16.71
CA ARG A 121 1.61 -4.89 16.41
C ARG A 121 0.67 -4.67 15.24
N ALA A 122 0.02 -3.50 15.18
CA ALA A 122 -0.79 -3.10 14.04
C ALA A 122 0.08 -2.98 12.78
N ALA A 123 1.29 -2.41 12.91
CA ALA A 123 2.24 -2.31 11.80
C ALA A 123 2.65 -3.68 11.24
N ASP A 124 3.04 -4.60 12.11
CA ASP A 124 3.41 -5.97 11.74
C ASP A 124 2.25 -6.70 11.06
N ALA A 125 1.03 -6.54 11.59
CA ALA A 125 -0.16 -7.13 11.03
C ALA A 125 -0.45 -6.61 9.61
N LEU A 126 -0.30 -5.30 9.38
CA LEU A 126 -0.56 -4.70 8.07
C LEU A 126 0.43 -5.20 7.00
N VAL A 127 1.75 -5.19 7.29
CA VAL A 127 2.75 -5.65 6.31
C VAL A 127 2.59 -7.14 5.99
N ALA A 128 2.19 -7.96 6.97
CA ALA A 128 1.88 -9.36 6.73
C ALA A 128 0.60 -9.53 5.88
N ALA A 129 -0.46 -8.76 6.18
CA ALA A 129 -1.75 -8.87 5.49
C ALA A 129 -1.68 -8.49 4.00
N MET A 130 -0.80 -7.57 3.63
CA MET A 130 -0.56 -7.18 2.23
C MET A 130 -0.09 -8.33 1.34
N ARG A 131 0.46 -9.41 1.91
CA ARG A 131 0.88 -10.59 1.15
C ARG A 131 -0.30 -11.31 0.48
N THR A 132 -1.49 -11.28 1.09
CA THR A 132 -2.62 -12.15 0.68
C THR A 132 -3.97 -11.45 0.59
N SER A 133 -4.20 -10.39 1.36
CA SER A 133 -5.55 -9.81 1.53
C SER A 133 -5.81 -8.66 0.57
N GLY A 134 -4.89 -7.70 0.54
CA GLY A 134 -4.94 -6.54 -0.35
C GLY A 134 -3.57 -5.96 -0.64
N PHE A 135 -3.53 -4.75 -1.19
CA PHE A 135 -2.29 -3.98 -1.35
C PHE A 135 -2.58 -2.47 -1.37
N VAL A 136 -1.52 -1.66 -1.42
CA VAL A 136 -1.67 -0.21 -1.66
C VAL A 136 -2.30 0.05 -3.03
N ARG A 137 -3.09 1.13 -3.13
CA ARG A 137 -3.64 1.61 -4.40
C ARG A 137 -2.58 2.42 -5.15
N GLN A 138 -2.40 2.09 -6.42
CA GLN A 138 -1.58 2.89 -7.32
C GLN A 138 -2.14 4.30 -7.47
N ALA A 139 -1.38 5.31 -7.03
CA ALA A 139 -1.69 6.71 -7.30
C ALA A 139 -1.39 7.10 -8.75
N THR A 140 -0.31 6.54 -9.31
CA THR A 140 0.08 6.70 -10.72
C THR A 140 0.08 5.34 -11.39
N PRO A 141 -0.55 5.17 -12.57
CA PRO A 141 -0.59 3.88 -13.25
C PRO A 141 0.80 3.36 -13.65
N PHE A 142 1.05 2.07 -13.41
CA PHE A 142 2.18 1.32 -13.97
C PHE A 142 1.87 -0.17 -14.04
N ASP A 143 2.68 -0.94 -14.78
CA ASP A 143 2.47 -2.37 -14.97
C ASP A 143 2.74 -3.16 -13.67
N ALA A 144 1.66 -3.45 -12.93
CA ALA A 144 1.71 -4.21 -11.67
C ALA A 144 2.27 -5.64 -11.86
N THR A 145 2.10 -6.25 -13.05
CA THR A 145 2.64 -7.58 -13.34
C THR A 145 4.15 -7.57 -13.61
N ARG A 146 4.71 -6.38 -13.82
CA ARG A 146 6.15 -6.12 -13.99
C ARG A 146 6.61 -5.11 -12.94
N SER A 147 6.33 -5.44 -11.69
CA SER A 147 6.58 -4.57 -10.55
C SER A 147 7.14 -5.32 -9.34
N ARG A 148 7.75 -4.58 -8.42
CA ARG A 148 8.31 -5.07 -7.18
C ARG A 148 7.95 -4.12 -6.05
N ALA A 149 7.59 -4.68 -4.90
CA ALA A 149 7.33 -3.91 -3.71
C ALA A 149 8.06 -4.45 -2.48
N GLN A 150 8.32 -3.54 -1.55
CA GLN A 150 8.83 -3.82 -0.22
C GLN A 150 7.97 -3.06 0.80
N ALA A 151 7.58 -3.73 1.88
CA ALA A 151 6.97 -3.06 3.03
C ALA A 151 7.75 -3.33 4.30
N ARG A 152 7.81 -2.35 5.21
CA ARG A 152 8.57 -2.46 6.44
C ARG A 152 7.76 -1.88 7.59
N ALA A 153 7.60 -2.64 8.66
CA ALA A 153 7.11 -2.12 9.93
C ALA A 153 8.30 -1.53 10.71
N LEU A 154 8.21 -0.25 11.04
CA LEU A 154 9.29 0.55 11.65
C LEU A 154 8.75 1.21 12.91
N GLY A 155 8.52 0.41 13.96
CA GLY A 155 7.78 0.84 15.15
C GLY A 155 6.28 0.86 14.85
N HIS A 156 5.56 1.92 15.24
CA HIS A 156 4.14 2.10 14.90
C HIS A 156 3.89 2.57 13.45
N PHE A 157 4.94 2.69 12.63
CA PHE A 157 4.81 3.07 11.23
C PHE A 157 4.93 1.86 10.30
N VAL A 158 4.26 1.95 9.14
CA VAL A 158 4.52 1.05 8.01
C VAL A 158 4.95 1.88 6.81
N THR A 159 6.08 1.55 6.20
CA THR A 159 6.46 2.08 4.89
C THR A 159 6.18 1.03 3.82
N VAL A 160 5.73 1.47 2.65
CA VAL A 160 5.53 0.64 1.46
C VAL A 160 6.15 1.36 0.27
N THR A 161 7.11 0.70 -0.37
CA THR A 161 7.71 1.15 -1.61
C THR A 161 7.27 0.21 -2.72
N TRP A 162 6.68 0.73 -3.80
CA TRP A 162 6.24 -0.06 -4.94
C TRP A 162 6.70 0.57 -6.24
N VAL A 163 7.48 -0.15 -7.04
CA VAL A 163 8.00 0.30 -8.34
C VAL A 163 7.60 -0.67 -9.44
N GLY A 164 7.35 -0.18 -10.65
CA GLY A 164 7.11 -1.00 -11.82
C GLY A 164 7.38 -0.30 -13.14
N ALA A 165 7.31 -1.06 -14.22
CA ALA A 165 7.52 -0.52 -15.56
C ALA A 165 6.41 0.46 -15.96
N THR A 166 6.79 1.62 -16.50
CA THR A 166 5.83 2.65 -16.96
C THR A 166 5.01 2.15 -18.17
N GLN A 167 5.63 1.40 -19.08
CA GLN A 167 4.98 0.89 -20.29
C GLN A 167 4.53 -0.56 -20.12
N GLN A 168 3.31 -0.87 -20.56
CA GLN A 168 2.80 -2.24 -20.63
C GLN A 168 3.42 -2.98 -21.82
N GLY A 169 3.87 -4.21 -21.58
CA GLY A 169 4.61 -5.00 -22.58
C GLY A 169 6.03 -4.45 -22.83
N GLY A 170 6.96 -5.33 -23.20
CA GLY A 170 8.37 -4.99 -23.42
C GLY A 170 9.30 -5.45 -22.30
N ASN A 171 10.59 -5.13 -22.41
CA ASN A 171 11.60 -5.56 -21.45
C ASN A 171 11.37 -4.94 -20.08
N THR A 172 11.34 -5.76 -19.03
CA THR A 172 11.28 -5.27 -17.64
C THR A 172 12.59 -4.55 -17.32
N PRO A 173 12.56 -3.25 -16.97
CA PRO A 173 13.75 -2.55 -16.51
C PRO A 173 14.24 -3.16 -15.19
N ASP A 174 15.50 -2.93 -14.83
CA ASP A 174 15.96 -3.31 -13.49
C ASP A 174 15.26 -2.45 -12.43
N LEU A 175 14.46 -3.12 -11.59
CA LEU A 175 13.65 -2.48 -10.56
C LEU A 175 14.36 -2.39 -9.20
N ILE A 176 15.54 -3.01 -9.02
CA ILE A 176 16.22 -3.00 -7.73
C ILE A 176 16.75 -1.61 -7.37
N PRO A 177 17.51 -0.91 -8.24
CA PRO A 177 17.99 0.44 -7.92
C PRO A 177 16.87 1.44 -7.57
N PRO A 178 15.76 1.58 -8.34
CA PRO A 178 14.70 2.51 -8.00
C PRO A 178 13.94 2.11 -6.73
N LEU A 179 13.76 0.80 -6.45
CA LEU A 179 13.15 0.33 -5.20
C LEU A 179 13.99 0.75 -3.99
N VAL A 180 15.29 0.48 -4.02
CA VAL A 180 16.21 0.83 -2.91
C VAL A 180 16.29 2.35 -2.73
N ALA A 181 16.32 3.10 -3.83
CA ALA A 181 16.34 4.56 -3.77
C ALA A 181 15.08 5.11 -3.07
N LEU A 182 13.88 4.63 -3.43
CA LEU A 182 12.64 5.07 -2.80
C LEU A 182 12.48 4.58 -1.36
N ASP A 183 12.93 3.35 -1.02
CA ASP A 183 12.87 2.84 0.36
C ASP A 183 13.66 3.72 1.34
N SER A 184 14.69 4.42 0.85
CA SER A 184 15.48 5.35 1.66
C SER A 184 14.69 6.55 2.21
N LEU A 185 13.49 6.84 1.68
CA LEU A 185 12.57 7.82 2.29
C LEU A 185 12.15 7.41 3.71
N GLY A 186 12.14 6.10 4.02
CA GLY A 186 11.90 5.59 5.36
C GLY A 186 13.00 5.92 6.38
N HIS A 187 14.18 6.38 5.95
CA HIS A 187 15.27 6.76 6.85
C HIS A 187 14.90 7.92 7.78
N THR A 188 13.92 8.74 7.43
CA THR A 188 13.38 9.76 8.34
C THR A 188 12.93 9.17 9.67
N LEU A 189 12.45 7.93 9.72
CA LEU A 189 12.05 7.31 10.99
C LEU A 189 13.23 6.96 11.89
N GLN A 190 14.45 6.83 11.34
CA GLN A 190 15.64 6.58 12.14
C GLN A 190 16.01 7.81 12.98
N SER A 191 15.80 9.03 12.47
CA SER A 191 16.01 10.24 13.28
C SER A 191 15.01 10.33 14.44
N ARG A 192 13.79 9.81 14.26
CA ARG A 192 12.79 9.71 15.34
C ARG A 192 13.22 8.74 16.43
N VAL A 193 13.75 7.57 16.06
CA VAL A 193 14.33 6.62 17.03
C VAL A 193 15.43 7.29 17.84
N ILE A 194 16.39 7.95 17.18
CA ILE A 194 17.50 8.64 17.85
C ILE A 194 17.01 9.75 18.78
N SER A 195 15.93 10.45 18.41
CA SER A 195 15.36 11.53 19.24
C SER A 195 14.56 11.02 20.44
N ALA A 196 14.14 9.75 20.41
CA ALA A 196 13.34 9.11 21.45
C ALA A 196 14.16 8.28 22.45
N THR A 197 15.47 8.10 22.20
CA THR A 197 16.42 7.43 23.10
C THR A 197 17.17 8.43 23.98
#